data_AF-A4NYC2-F1
#
_entry.id   AF-A4NYC2-F1
#
_cell.length_a   1.000
_cell.length_b   1.000
_cell.length_c   1.000
_cell.angle_alpha   90.00
_cell.angle_beta   90.00
_cell.angle_gamma   90.00
#
_symmetry.space_group_name_H-M   'P 1'
#
loop_
_entity.id
_entity.type
_entity.pdbx_description
1 polymer ?
#
loop_
_entity_poly.entity_id
_entity_poly.type
_entity_poly.pdbx_seq_one_letter_code
_entity_poly.pdbx_strand_id
1 'polypeptide(L)'
;MPIAVKIAPDLTESELVQIADTLVRHKMDGVIATNTTISRDTVMGMKNAEQQGGLSGKPLQHKSTEIIKRLHQELKGQIPIIGSGGIDGLQNAQEKIEAGAELLQVYSGLIYHGPKLVKELVKNIK
;
A
#
# COMPACT_ATOMS: atom_id res chain seq x y z
N MET A 1 6.44 22.64 -1.28
CA MET A 1 5.40 21.68 -1.71
C MET A 1 5.90 20.30 -1.29
N PRO A 2 5.13 19.48 -0.57
CA PRO A 2 5.58 18.17 -0.12
C PRO A 2 5.78 17.21 -1.30
N ILE A 3 6.82 16.39 -1.23
CA ILE A 3 7.18 15.38 -2.24
C ILE A 3 7.14 14.00 -1.59
N ALA A 4 6.35 13.10 -2.17
CA ALA A 4 6.27 11.71 -1.76
C ALA A 4 6.77 10.76 -2.86
N VAL A 5 7.49 9.71 -2.47
CA VAL A 5 7.97 8.66 -3.38
C VAL A 5 7.04 7.45 -3.30
N LYS A 6 6.57 6.94 -4.45
CA LYS A 6 5.72 5.74 -4.51
C LYS A 6 6.55 4.51 -4.86
N ILE A 7 6.48 3.49 -4.02
CA ILE A 7 7.29 2.26 -4.18
C ILE A 7 6.46 1.08 -4.67
N ALA A 8 7.10 0.15 -5.38
CA ALA A 8 6.49 -1.10 -5.78
C ALA A 8 6.43 -2.08 -4.59
N PRO A 9 5.48 -3.03 -4.57
CA PRO A 9 5.41 -4.07 -3.55
C PRO A 9 6.41 -5.22 -3.81
N ASP A 10 6.93 -5.33 -5.03
CA ASP A 10 7.83 -6.39 -5.48
C ASP A 10 9.30 -6.06 -5.15
N LEU A 11 9.61 -5.97 -3.86
CA LEU A 11 10.94 -5.65 -3.35
C LEU A 11 11.42 -6.75 -2.41
N THR A 12 12.72 -7.02 -2.45
CA THR A 12 13.41 -7.79 -1.41
C THR A 12 13.54 -6.96 -0.12
N GLU A 13 13.77 -7.63 1.02
CA GLU A 13 13.97 -6.92 2.29
C GLU A 13 15.14 -5.93 2.23
N SER A 14 16.25 -6.32 1.63
CA SER A 14 17.43 -5.44 1.51
C SER A 14 17.17 -4.21 0.65
N GLU A 15 16.39 -4.35 -0.43
CA GLU A 15 16.00 -3.20 -1.27
C GLU A 15 15.09 -2.26 -0.49
N LEU A 16 14.16 -2.80 0.31
CA LEU A 16 13.27 -1.99 1.13
C LEU A 16 14.02 -1.17 2.18
N VAL A 17 15.00 -1.78 2.85
CA VAL A 17 15.90 -1.10 3.81
C VAL A 17 16.68 0.01 3.12
N GLN A 18 17.30 -0.29 1.96
CA GLN A 18 18.05 0.70 1.19
C GLN A 18 17.18 1.88 0.75
N ILE A 19 15.94 1.62 0.35
CA ILE A 19 14.96 2.66 0.01
C ILE A 19 14.66 3.50 1.24
N ALA A 20 14.31 2.90 2.38
CA ALA A 20 14.01 3.62 3.62
C ALA A 20 15.16 4.55 4.03
N ASP A 21 16.39 4.04 4.06
CA ASP A 21 17.59 4.82 4.35
C ASP A 21 17.78 6.00 3.38
N THR A 22 17.53 5.77 2.11
CA THR A 22 17.65 6.79 1.06
C THR A 22 16.60 7.88 1.24
N LEU A 23 15.35 7.52 1.53
CA LEU A 23 14.26 8.46 1.79
C LEU A 23 14.60 9.38 2.97
N VAL A 24 15.11 8.81 4.07
CA VAL A 24 15.54 9.56 5.26
C VAL A 24 16.72 10.47 4.94
N ARG A 25 17.76 9.94 4.28
CA ARG A 25 18.95 10.71 3.90
C ARG A 25 18.62 11.94 3.07
N HIS A 26 17.67 11.80 2.14
CA HIS A 26 17.24 12.88 1.27
C HIS A 26 16.07 13.71 1.82
N LYS A 27 15.62 13.44 3.06
CA LYS A 27 14.55 14.17 3.73
C LYS A 27 13.27 14.25 2.89
N MET A 28 12.84 13.10 2.35
CA MET A 28 11.56 13.03 1.63
C MET A 28 10.40 13.30 2.59
N ASP A 29 9.35 13.97 2.10
CA ASP A 29 8.21 14.36 2.93
C ASP A 29 7.22 13.21 3.17
N GLY A 30 7.32 12.12 2.39
CA GLY A 30 6.45 10.96 2.54
C GLY A 30 6.81 9.79 1.62
N VAL A 31 6.25 8.63 1.92
CA VAL A 31 6.33 7.44 1.06
C VAL A 31 4.94 6.86 0.83
N ILE A 32 4.65 6.45 -0.41
CA ILE A 32 3.41 5.75 -0.74
C ILE A 32 3.72 4.27 -0.94
N ALA A 33 3.13 3.43 -0.10
CA ALA A 33 3.28 1.98 -0.12
C ALA A 33 1.89 1.35 -0.35
N THR A 34 1.50 0.91 -1.55
CA THR A 34 2.36 0.53 -2.69
C THR A 34 1.75 0.85 -4.07
N ASN A 35 2.54 0.67 -5.12
CA ASN A 35 2.08 0.54 -6.50
C ASN A 35 1.47 -0.86 -6.77
N THR A 36 1.11 -1.17 -8.01
CA THR A 36 0.64 -2.50 -8.41
C THR A 36 1.73 -3.57 -8.29
N THR A 37 1.34 -4.84 -8.12
CA THR A 37 2.26 -6.00 -8.12
C THR A 37 2.33 -6.66 -9.49
N ILE A 38 3.48 -7.21 -9.87
CA ILE A 38 3.60 -8.07 -11.06
C ILE A 38 3.35 -9.55 -10.76
N SER A 39 3.40 -9.97 -9.49
CA SER A 39 3.06 -11.34 -9.08
C SER A 39 1.60 -11.69 -9.42
N ARG A 40 1.40 -12.94 -9.88
CA ARG A 40 0.10 -13.53 -10.24
C ARG A 40 -0.35 -14.64 -9.29
N ASP A 41 0.42 -14.92 -8.24
CA ASP A 41 0.22 -16.08 -7.36
C ASP A 41 -1.19 -16.11 -6.76
N THR A 42 -1.70 -14.93 -6.39
CA THR A 42 -3.02 -14.75 -5.77
C THR A 42 -4.21 -14.88 -6.73
N VAL A 43 -3.97 -14.96 -8.04
CA VAL A 43 -5.02 -15.04 -9.08
C VAL A 43 -4.81 -16.22 -10.03
N MET A 44 -3.89 -17.14 -9.72
CA MET A 44 -3.63 -18.32 -10.55
C MET A 44 -4.92 -19.11 -10.83
N GLY A 45 -5.10 -19.54 -12.08
CA GLY A 45 -6.28 -20.27 -12.54
C GLY A 45 -7.53 -19.41 -12.79
N MET A 46 -7.47 -18.09 -12.55
CA MET A 46 -8.55 -17.18 -12.92
C MET A 46 -8.48 -16.81 -14.42
N LYS A 47 -9.63 -16.44 -14.99
CA LYS A 47 -9.81 -16.13 -16.42
C LYS A 47 -8.74 -15.21 -17.03
N ASN A 48 -8.29 -14.21 -16.26
CA ASN A 48 -7.36 -13.16 -16.72
C ASN A 48 -6.00 -13.23 -16.02
N ALA A 49 -5.64 -14.36 -15.38
CA ALA A 49 -4.42 -14.49 -14.60
C ALA A 49 -3.15 -14.20 -15.42
N GLU A 50 -3.16 -14.57 -16.71
CA GLU A 50 -2.02 -14.46 -17.63
C GLU A 50 -1.89 -13.08 -18.30
N GLN A 51 -2.74 -12.10 -17.97
CA GLN A 51 -2.61 -10.75 -18.53
C GLN A 51 -1.29 -10.10 -18.09
N GLN A 52 -0.69 -9.31 -18.97
CA GLN A 52 0.51 -8.51 -18.62
C GLN A 52 0.14 -7.24 -17.86
N GLY A 53 1.11 -6.67 -17.16
CA GLY A 53 0.95 -5.42 -16.40
C GLY A 53 0.71 -5.62 -14.91
N GLY A 54 0.33 -4.54 -14.23
CA GLY A 54 0.18 -4.52 -12.78
C GLY A 54 -1.16 -5.08 -12.28
N LEU A 55 -1.12 -5.89 -11.23
CA LEU A 55 -2.28 -6.35 -10.45
C LEU A 55 -2.53 -5.42 -9.26
N SER A 56 -3.80 -5.09 -9.03
CA SER A 56 -4.26 -4.22 -7.96
C SER A 56 -5.44 -4.85 -7.20
N GLY A 57 -5.97 -4.14 -6.20
CA GLY A 57 -7.15 -4.57 -5.46
C GLY A 57 -6.85 -5.64 -4.41
N LYS A 58 -7.89 -6.40 -4.04
CA LYS A 58 -7.83 -7.41 -2.96
C LYS A 58 -6.64 -8.38 -3.06
N PRO A 59 -6.24 -8.86 -4.25
CA PRO A 59 -5.04 -9.72 -4.38
C PRO A 59 -3.74 -9.08 -3.85
N LEU A 60 -3.64 -7.75 -3.85
CA LEU A 60 -2.48 -6.99 -3.36
C LEU A 60 -2.55 -6.68 -1.85
N GLN A 61 -3.68 -6.94 -1.18
CA GLN A 61 -3.95 -6.47 0.19
C GLN A 61 -2.84 -6.91 1.16
N HIS A 62 -2.58 -8.21 1.27
CA HIS A 62 -1.62 -8.76 2.23
C HIS A 62 -0.20 -8.25 1.96
N LYS A 63 0.26 -8.38 0.71
CA LYS A 63 1.61 -7.98 0.29
C LYS A 63 1.87 -6.49 0.56
N SER A 64 0.92 -5.63 0.23
CA SER A 64 1.06 -4.19 0.47
C SER A 64 1.03 -3.84 1.97
N THR A 65 0.28 -4.57 2.79
CA THR A 65 0.28 -4.38 4.26
C THR A 65 1.61 -4.79 4.88
N GLU A 66 2.21 -5.90 4.44
CA GLU A 66 3.55 -6.32 4.91
C GLU A 66 4.64 -5.30 4.54
N ILE A 67 4.59 -4.72 3.33
CA ILE A 67 5.52 -3.66 2.94
C ILE A 67 5.36 -2.41 3.81
N ILE A 68 4.12 -2.00 4.13
CA ILE A 68 3.87 -0.87 5.06
C ILE A 68 4.48 -1.17 6.43
N LYS A 69 4.20 -2.36 6.98
CA LYS A 69 4.71 -2.78 8.29
C LYS A 69 6.23 -2.75 8.35
N ARG A 70 6.90 -3.30 7.34
CA ARG A 70 8.36 -3.31 7.31
C ARG A 70 8.93 -1.92 7.12
N LEU A 71 8.36 -1.11 6.21
CA LEU A 71 8.78 0.29 6.06
C LEU A 71 8.64 1.08 7.36
N HIS A 72 7.54 0.89 8.10
CA HIS A 72 7.30 1.58 9.35
C HIS A 72 8.41 1.27 10.38
N GLN A 73 8.82 0.00 10.47
CA GLN A 73 9.92 -0.43 11.33
C GLN A 73 11.26 0.22 10.94
N GLU A 74 11.56 0.30 9.64
CA GLU A 74 12.82 0.87 9.16
C GLU A 74 12.85 2.41 9.29
N LEU A 75 11.74 3.08 8.96
CA LEU A 75 11.63 4.53 9.00
C LEU A 75 11.57 5.09 10.43
N LYS A 76 11.10 4.30 11.40
CA LYS A 76 11.02 4.69 12.83
C LYS A 76 10.27 6.00 13.04
N GLY A 77 9.21 6.22 12.27
CA GLY A 77 8.38 7.43 12.33
C GLY A 77 9.01 8.70 11.77
N GLN A 78 10.16 8.63 11.09
CA GLN A 78 10.81 9.82 10.52
C GLN A 78 10.11 10.36 9.27
N ILE A 79 9.40 9.50 8.53
CA ILE A 79 8.72 9.84 7.28
C ILE A 79 7.33 9.20 7.30
N PRO A 80 6.26 9.96 7.01
CA PRO A 80 4.90 9.43 7.02
C PRO A 80 4.66 8.46 5.86
N ILE A 81 3.90 7.40 6.15
CA ILE A 81 3.55 6.37 5.18
C ILE A 81 2.10 6.54 4.72
N ILE A 82 1.90 6.58 3.40
CA ILE A 82 0.59 6.59 2.75
C ILE A 82 0.31 5.17 2.22
N GLY A 83 -0.61 4.46 2.86
CA GLY A 83 -0.98 3.09 2.52
C GLY A 83 -1.86 2.99 1.27
N SER A 84 -1.51 2.10 0.34
CA SER A 84 -2.26 1.84 -0.89
C SER A 84 -2.15 0.37 -1.30
N GLY A 85 -3.26 -0.20 -1.79
CA GLY A 85 -3.34 -1.59 -2.27
C GLY A 85 -4.35 -2.42 -1.48
N GLY A 86 -5.39 -2.93 -2.15
CA GLY A 86 -6.35 -3.84 -1.52
C GLY A 86 -7.23 -3.26 -0.41
N ILE A 87 -7.47 -1.95 -0.42
CA ILE A 87 -8.40 -1.29 0.52
C ILE A 87 -9.81 -1.31 -0.11
N ASP A 88 -10.63 -2.29 0.28
CA ASP A 88 -12.01 -2.47 -0.20
C ASP A 88 -13.05 -2.48 0.94
N GLY A 89 -12.63 -2.25 2.19
CA GLY A 89 -13.50 -2.17 3.36
C GLY A 89 -12.76 -1.72 4.62
N LEU A 90 -13.50 -1.51 5.71
CA LEU A 90 -12.98 -0.98 6.98
C LEU A 90 -11.84 -1.82 7.56
N GLN A 91 -12.00 -3.14 7.61
CA GLN A 91 -10.98 -4.04 8.15
C GLN A 91 -9.63 -3.86 7.43
N ASN A 92 -9.64 -3.91 6.10
CA ASN A 92 -8.43 -3.81 5.28
C ASN A 92 -7.78 -2.42 5.38
N ALA A 93 -8.58 -1.37 5.59
CA ALA A 93 -8.07 -0.03 5.86
C ALA A 93 -7.39 0.04 7.22
N GLN A 94 -8.03 -0.51 8.26
CA GLN A 94 -7.54 -0.49 9.62
C GLN A 94 -6.27 -1.33 9.79
N GLU A 95 -6.17 -2.49 9.15
CA GLU A 95 -4.94 -3.29 9.11
C GLU A 95 -3.74 -2.50 8.56
N LYS A 96 -3.96 -1.57 7.62
CA LYS A 96 -2.88 -0.70 7.10
C LYS A 96 -2.48 0.40 8.06
N ILE A 97 -3.45 0.99 8.77
CA ILE A 97 -3.18 1.98 9.82
C ILE A 97 -2.38 1.31 10.95
N GLU A 98 -2.82 0.13 11.38
CA GLU A 98 -2.15 -0.67 12.41
C GLU A 98 -0.75 -1.14 11.98
N ALA A 99 -0.54 -1.36 10.67
CA ALA A 99 0.78 -1.62 10.10
C ALA A 99 1.70 -0.37 10.08
N GLY A 100 1.17 0.82 10.33
CA GLY A 100 1.96 2.06 10.44
C GLY A 100 1.75 3.06 9.30
N ALA A 101 0.71 2.91 8.49
CA ALA A 101 0.27 3.98 7.59
C ALA A 101 -0.47 5.09 8.36
N GLU A 102 -0.25 6.34 7.98
CA GLU A 102 -0.93 7.51 8.55
C GLU A 102 -2.04 8.04 7.63
N LEU A 103 -1.94 7.73 6.34
CA LEU A 103 -2.92 8.11 5.32
C LEU A 103 -3.20 6.90 4.43
N LEU A 104 -4.38 6.88 3.79
CA LEU A 104 -4.79 5.79 2.89
C LEU A 104 -5.18 6.32 1.50
N GLN A 105 -4.84 5.54 0.46
CA GLN A 105 -5.24 5.76 -0.92
C GLN A 105 -6.07 4.58 -1.46
N VAL A 106 -7.26 4.89 -1.97
CA VAL A 106 -8.21 3.89 -2.48
C VAL A 106 -8.35 4.02 -4.00
N TYR A 107 -8.22 2.92 -4.73
CA TYR A 107 -8.54 2.83 -6.16
C TYR A 107 -9.51 1.68 -6.43
N SER A 108 -9.05 0.42 -6.43
CA SER A 108 -9.89 -0.71 -6.81
C SER A 108 -11.14 -0.85 -5.93
N GLY A 109 -11.04 -0.50 -4.64
CA GLY A 109 -12.20 -0.42 -3.75
C GLY A 109 -13.28 0.54 -4.24
N LEU A 110 -12.92 1.67 -4.86
CA LEU A 110 -13.89 2.60 -5.45
C LEU A 110 -14.62 1.98 -6.64
N ILE A 111 -13.94 1.18 -7.45
CA ILE A 111 -14.54 0.53 -8.62
C ILE A 111 -15.64 -0.45 -8.17
N TYR A 112 -15.36 -1.28 -7.16
CA TYR A 112 -16.29 -2.34 -6.73
C TYR A 112 -17.34 -1.88 -5.72
N HIS A 113 -17.03 -0.88 -4.88
CA HIS A 113 -17.91 -0.46 -3.79
C HIS A 113 -18.47 0.96 -3.95
N GLY A 114 -17.96 1.74 -4.90
CA GLY A 114 -18.39 3.12 -5.15
C GLY A 114 -17.99 4.10 -4.03
N PRO A 115 -18.46 5.36 -4.11
CA PRO A 115 -18.07 6.43 -3.18
C PRO A 115 -18.57 6.22 -1.74
N LYS A 116 -19.53 5.30 -1.51
CA LYS A 116 -19.97 4.94 -0.15
C LYS A 116 -18.84 4.36 0.69
N LEU A 117 -17.87 3.67 0.07
CA LEU A 117 -16.69 3.14 0.75
C LEU A 117 -15.92 4.25 1.46
N VAL A 118 -15.67 5.38 0.78
CA VAL A 118 -14.95 6.51 1.39
C VAL A 118 -15.67 7.05 2.61
N LYS A 119 -17.01 7.19 2.52
CA LYS A 119 -17.82 7.66 3.65
C LYS A 119 -17.78 6.69 4.83
N GLU A 120 -17.77 5.39 4.55
CA GLU A 120 -17.65 4.34 5.57
C GLU A 120 -16.28 4.38 6.25
N LEU A 121 -15.20 4.47 5.47
CA LEU A 121 -13.83 4.52 5.99
C LEU A 121 -13.61 5.75 6.87
N VAL A 122 -13.96 6.95 6.38
CA VAL A 122 -13.77 8.21 7.13
C VAL A 122 -14.54 8.22 8.45
N LYS A 123 -15.69 7.54 8.54
CA LYS A 123 -16.50 7.50 9.76
C LYS A 123 -16.00 6.50 10.81
N ASN A 124 -15.32 5.44 10.39
CA ASN A 124 -15.11 4.27 11.24
C ASN A 124 -13.64 3.86 11.44
N ILE A 125 -12.71 4.39 10.64
CA ILE A 125 -11.28 4.22 10.91
C ILE A 125 -10.95 4.92 12.23
N LYS A 126 -10.19 4.23 13.09
CA LYS A 126 -9.77 4.70 14.40
C LYS A 126 -8.40 5.35 14.35
#